data_AF-Q866B4-F1
#
_entry.id   AF-Q866B4-F1
#
_cell.length_a   1.000
_cell.length_b   1.000
_cell.length_c   1.000
_cell.angle_alpha   90.00
_cell.angle_beta   90.00
_cell.angle_gamma   90.00
#
_symmetry.space_group_name_H-M   'P 1'
#
loop_
_entity.id
_entity.type
_entity.pdbx_description
1 polymer ?
#
loop_
_entity_poly.entity_id
_entity_poly.type
_entity_poly.pdbx_seq_one_letter_code
_entity_poly.pdbx_strand_id
1 'polypeptide(L)'
;GKILLVSESVFKILNYSQNDLIGQSLFDYLHPKDIAKVKEQLSSSDTAPRERLIDAKTGLPVKTDITPGPSRLCSGARRSFFCRMKCNRPSVKVEDKDFPSTCSKKKADRKSFCTIHSTGYLKSWPPTKMGLDEDNEPDNEGCNLSCLVAIGRLHSHVVPQPVNGEIRVKS
;
A
#
# COMPACT_ATOMS: atom_id res chain seq x y z
N GLY A 1 8.77 3.45 -5.46
CA GLY A 1 7.91 2.36 -4.98
C GLY A 1 8.35 1.02 -5.55
N LYS A 2 9.59 0.62 -5.26
CA LYS A 2 10.13 -0.70 -5.65
C LYS A 2 9.55 -1.77 -4.72
N ILE A 3 9.17 -2.92 -5.25
CA ILE A 3 8.70 -4.05 -4.43
C ILE A 3 9.93 -4.75 -3.87
N LEU A 4 10.13 -4.65 -2.56
CA LEU A 4 11.28 -5.26 -1.87
C LEU A 4 11.02 -6.73 -1.50
N LEU A 5 9.78 -7.03 -1.12
CA LEU A 5 9.36 -8.35 -0.66
C LEU A 5 7.86 -8.53 -0.94
N VAL A 6 7.46 -9.76 -1.23
CA VAL A 6 6.06 -10.17 -1.34
C VAL A 6 5.90 -11.61 -0.87
N SER A 7 4.77 -11.96 -0.24
CA SER A 7 4.45 -13.35 0.15
C SER A 7 4.04 -14.18 -1.08
N GLU A 8 4.34 -15.48 -1.07
CA GLU A 8 3.90 -16.45 -2.10
C GLU A 8 2.39 -16.43 -2.35
N SER A 9 1.60 -16.05 -1.33
CA SER A 9 0.14 -15.91 -1.44
C SER A 9 -0.31 -14.93 -2.54
N VAL A 10 0.57 -14.04 -3.01
CA VAL A 10 0.28 -13.12 -4.13
C VAL A 10 -0.08 -13.85 -5.42
N PHE A 11 0.45 -15.05 -5.63
CA PHE A 11 0.10 -15.88 -6.78
C PHE A 11 -1.40 -16.19 -6.81
N LYS A 12 -2.00 -16.50 -5.66
CA LYS A 12 -3.43 -16.79 -5.57
C LYS A 12 -4.32 -15.57 -5.86
N ILE A 13 -3.82 -14.35 -5.67
CA ILE A 13 -4.59 -13.10 -5.80
C ILE A 13 -4.38 -12.43 -7.16
N LEU A 14 -3.13 -12.28 -7.59
CA LEU A 14 -2.75 -11.55 -8.80
C LEU A 14 -2.21 -12.47 -9.91
N ASN A 15 -1.94 -13.73 -9.60
CA ASN A 15 -1.34 -14.72 -10.52
C ASN A 15 0.05 -14.33 -11.04
N TYR A 16 0.81 -13.63 -10.20
CA TYR A 16 2.24 -13.38 -10.38
C TYR A 16 3.03 -14.18 -9.35
N SER A 17 4.19 -14.69 -9.74
CA SER A 17 5.14 -15.29 -8.78
C SER A 17 5.87 -14.20 -7.98
N GLN A 18 6.54 -14.57 -6.89
CA GLN A 18 7.38 -13.63 -6.15
C GLN A 18 8.49 -13.06 -7.04
N ASN A 19 9.11 -13.91 -7.87
CA ASN A 19 10.18 -13.52 -8.78
C ASN A 19 9.73 -12.52 -9.84
N ASP A 20 8.47 -12.60 -10.27
CA ASP A 20 7.91 -11.65 -11.25
C ASP A 20 7.71 -10.24 -10.66
N LEU A 21 7.58 -10.12 -9.33
CA LEU A 21 7.22 -8.87 -8.66
C LEU A 21 8.40 -8.24 -7.92
N ILE A 22 9.23 -9.04 -7.26
CA ILE A 22 10.36 -8.55 -6.47
C ILE A 22 11.32 -7.79 -7.38
N GLY A 23 11.76 -6.62 -6.92
CA GLY A 23 12.65 -5.74 -7.65
C GLY A 23 11.96 -4.84 -8.68
N GLN A 24 10.72 -5.13 -9.05
CA GLN A 24 9.96 -4.32 -10.02
C GLN A 24 9.32 -3.09 -9.36
N SER A 25 8.90 -2.14 -10.19
CA SER A 25 8.13 -0.98 -9.75
C SER A 25 6.68 -1.37 -9.49
N LEU A 26 6.18 -1.09 -8.27
CA LEU A 26 4.77 -1.30 -7.93
C LEU A 26 3.82 -0.61 -8.92
N PHE A 27 4.25 0.55 -9.44
CA PHE A 27 3.42 1.39 -10.32
C PHE A 27 3.10 0.72 -11.67
N ASP A 28 3.90 -0.25 -12.11
CA ASP A 28 3.69 -0.96 -13.39
C ASP A 28 2.53 -1.97 -13.29
N TYR A 29 2.18 -2.35 -12.07
CA TYR A 29 1.09 -3.28 -11.76
C TYR A 29 -0.17 -2.55 -11.30
N LEU A 30 -0.16 -1.22 -11.18
CA LEU A 30 -1.33 -0.44 -10.80
C LEU A 30 -2.13 0.05 -12.01
N HIS A 31 -3.43 0.25 -11.80
CA HIS A 31 -4.25 0.99 -12.74
C HIS A 31 -3.74 2.45 -12.82
N PRO A 32 -3.59 3.06 -14.01
CA PRO A 32 -2.99 4.39 -14.16
C PRO A 32 -3.66 5.49 -13.30
N LYS A 33 -4.99 5.43 -13.16
CA LYS A 33 -5.77 6.37 -12.32
C LYS A 33 -5.50 6.26 -10.82
N ASP A 34 -4.85 5.20 -10.35
CA ASP A 34 -4.58 4.96 -8.94
C ASP A 34 -3.13 5.28 -8.57
N ILE A 35 -2.23 5.46 -9.55
CA ILE A 35 -0.80 5.67 -9.33
C ILE A 35 -0.53 6.91 -8.47
N ALA A 36 -1.15 8.06 -8.78
CA ALA A 36 -0.95 9.29 -8.03
C ALA A 36 -1.34 9.14 -6.56
N LYS A 37 -2.50 8.51 -6.30
CA LYS A 37 -2.99 8.24 -4.95
C LYS A 37 -2.07 7.29 -4.17
N VAL A 38 -1.54 6.26 -4.81
CA VAL A 38 -0.59 5.34 -4.15
C VAL A 38 0.75 6.02 -3.87
N LYS A 39 1.25 6.88 -4.78
CA LYS A 39 2.46 7.68 -4.54
C LYS A 39 2.31 8.57 -3.30
N GLU A 40 1.17 9.22 -3.15
CA GLU A 40 0.85 10.03 -1.96
C GLU A 40 0.90 9.18 -0.68
N GLN A 41 0.31 7.97 -0.69
CA GLN A 41 0.34 7.06 0.45
C GLN A 41 1.76 6.55 0.80
N LEU A 42 2.67 6.52 -0.17
CA LEU A 42 4.07 6.15 0.05
C LEU A 42 4.95 7.32 0.51
N SER A 43 4.42 8.54 0.53
CA SER A 43 5.17 9.71 1.02
C SER A 43 5.29 9.71 2.55
N SER A 44 6.46 10.16 3.03
CA SER A 44 6.84 10.20 4.44
C SER A 44 6.50 11.52 5.13
N SER A 45 5.88 12.47 4.44
CA SER A 45 5.61 13.82 4.99
C SER A 45 4.74 13.79 6.25
N ASP A 46 3.86 12.80 6.41
CA ASP A 46 2.98 12.63 7.58
C ASP A 46 3.64 11.88 8.76
N THR A 47 4.91 11.46 8.63
CA THR A 47 5.61 10.74 9.72
C THR A 47 6.43 11.64 10.64
N ALA A 48 6.48 12.95 10.37
CA ALA A 48 7.18 13.89 11.24
C ALA A 48 6.43 14.00 12.60
N PRO A 49 7.13 13.95 13.74
CA PRO A 49 6.52 14.22 15.03
C PRO A 49 6.02 15.67 15.02
N ARG A 50 4.70 15.87 14.96
CA ARG A 50 4.07 17.19 14.99
C ARG A 50 4.09 17.84 16.39
N GLU A 51 4.91 17.30 17.29
CA GLU A 51 4.90 17.59 18.72
C GLU A 51 6.25 18.16 19.19
N ARG A 52 6.85 19.07 18.39
CA ARG A 52 7.77 20.04 18.99
C ARG A 52 6.89 21.06 19.72
N LEU A 53 6.46 20.70 20.93
CA LEU A 53 5.84 21.67 21.83
C LEU A 53 6.85 22.81 21.99
N ILE A 54 6.47 24.01 21.56
CA ILE A 54 7.26 25.22 21.80
C ILE A 54 6.73 25.85 23.07
N ASP A 55 7.62 26.19 23.99
CA ASP A 55 7.23 26.95 25.16
C ASP A 55 6.86 28.36 24.70
N ALA A 56 5.58 28.74 24.84
CA ALA A 56 5.06 30.01 24.34
C ALA A 56 5.73 31.24 24.99
N LYS A 57 6.41 31.05 26.13
CA LYS A 57 7.04 32.11 26.91
C LYS A 57 8.51 32.34 26.51
N THR A 58 9.20 31.31 26.04
CA THR A 58 10.63 31.34 25.70
C THR A 58 10.91 31.10 24.21
N GLY A 59 9.93 30.63 23.44
CA GLY A 59 10.08 30.29 22.02
C GLY A 59 11.00 29.10 21.76
N LEU A 60 11.46 28.40 22.82
CA LEU A 60 12.36 27.27 22.71
C LEU A 60 11.57 25.95 22.64
N PRO A 61 12.09 24.94 21.92
CA PRO A 61 11.52 23.59 21.97
C PRO A 61 11.50 23.08 23.41
N VAL A 62 10.34 22.66 23.90
CA VAL A 62 10.19 22.00 25.19
C VAL A 62 11.03 20.73 25.15
N LYS A 63 12.08 20.70 25.98
CA LYS A 63 12.90 19.53 26.18
C LYS A 63 12.11 18.58 27.08
N THR A 64 11.31 17.71 26.48
CA THR A 64 10.69 16.61 27.22
C THR A 64 11.80 15.66 27.66
N ASP A 65 12.08 15.58 28.96
CA ASP A 65 12.96 14.58 29.61
C ASP A 65 12.36 13.16 29.57
N ILE A 66 11.68 12.83 28.48
CA ILE A 66 11.22 11.49 28.18
C ILE A 66 12.29 10.92 27.27
N THR A 67 13.19 10.10 27.83
CA THR A 67 14.04 9.19 27.06
C THR A 67 13.17 8.62 25.94
N PRO A 68 13.52 8.78 24.65
CA PRO A 68 12.77 8.15 23.58
C PRO A 68 13.01 6.65 23.70
N GLY A 69 12.26 6.00 24.59
CA GLY A 69 12.11 4.57 24.59
C GLY A 69 11.65 4.16 23.19
N PRO A 70 11.98 2.95 22.72
CA PRO A 70 11.67 2.46 21.38
C PRO A 70 10.15 2.28 21.26
N SER A 71 9.43 3.39 21.15
CA SER A 71 8.00 3.45 21.04
C SER A 71 7.68 3.59 19.57
N ARG A 72 7.25 2.47 19.01
CA ARG A 72 5.86 2.27 18.60
C ARG A 72 5.51 3.21 17.46
N LEU A 73 5.60 2.66 16.25
CA LEU A 73 5.04 3.17 14.99
C LEU A 73 4.01 4.28 15.26
N CYS A 74 4.42 5.54 15.07
CA CYS A 74 3.56 6.68 15.34
C CYS A 74 2.27 6.57 14.51
N SER A 75 1.14 7.05 15.02
CA SER A 75 -0.15 6.98 14.31
C SER A 75 -0.08 7.53 12.87
N GLY A 76 0.71 8.60 12.66
CA GLY A 76 0.98 9.21 11.35
C GLY A 76 1.74 8.34 10.35
N ALA A 77 2.23 7.16 10.74
CA ALA A 77 2.88 6.19 9.83
C ALA A 77 1.90 5.14 9.27
N ARG A 78 0.68 5.03 9.79
CA ARG A 78 -0.31 4.07 9.29
C ARG A 78 -0.80 4.50 7.90
N ARG A 79 -0.96 3.54 7.00
CA ARG A 79 -1.50 3.74 5.64
C ARG A 79 -2.62 2.74 5.38
N SER A 80 -3.71 3.23 4.80
CA SER A 80 -4.86 2.39 4.39
C SER A 80 -5.49 2.97 3.13
N PHE A 81 -5.47 2.23 2.04
CA PHE A 81 -5.99 2.69 0.76
C PHE A 81 -6.48 1.54 -0.11
N PHE A 82 -7.38 1.87 -1.04
CA PHE A 82 -7.76 0.97 -2.12
C PHE A 82 -6.97 1.31 -3.37
N CYS A 83 -6.52 0.29 -4.09
CA CYS A 83 -5.95 0.43 -5.42
C CYS A 83 -6.37 -0.73 -6.31
N ARG A 84 -6.38 -0.52 -7.62
CA ARG A 84 -6.60 -1.59 -8.60
C ARG A 84 -5.26 -2.12 -9.08
N MET A 85 -5.03 -3.41 -8.88
CA MET A 85 -3.83 -4.11 -9.31
C MET A 85 -4.12 -5.00 -10.51
N LYS A 86 -3.21 -5.05 -11.47
CA LYS A 86 -3.28 -5.91 -12.64
C LYS A 86 -3.17 -7.36 -12.20
N CYS A 87 -4.04 -8.23 -12.71
CA CYS A 87 -3.92 -9.67 -12.58
C CYS A 87 -3.36 -10.26 -13.87
N ASN A 88 -2.43 -11.20 -13.73
CA ASN A 88 -1.90 -11.98 -14.83
C ASN A 88 -2.83 -13.16 -15.12
N ARG A 89 -3.97 -12.95 -15.78
CA ARG A 89 -4.82 -14.08 -16.18
C ARG A 89 -4.19 -14.81 -17.36
N PRO A 90 -3.76 -16.08 -17.24
CA PRO A 90 -3.56 -16.90 -18.42
C PRO A 90 -4.93 -17.09 -19.06
N SER A 91 -4.98 -17.10 -20.39
CA SER A 91 -6.19 -17.34 -21.18
C SER A 91 -6.71 -18.78 -21.07
N VAL A 92 -6.33 -19.54 -20.04
CA VAL A 92 -6.54 -20.97 -19.95
C VAL A 92 -7.72 -21.27 -19.03
N LYS A 93 -8.74 -21.91 -19.61
CA LYS A 93 -9.84 -22.58 -18.90
C LYS A 93 -9.24 -23.68 -18.03
N VAL A 94 -9.07 -23.44 -16.74
CA VAL A 94 -8.85 -24.54 -15.78
C VAL A 94 -10.05 -24.56 -14.86
N GLU A 95 -10.84 -25.62 -14.97
CA GLU A 95 -11.89 -25.97 -14.02
C GLU A 95 -11.23 -26.38 -12.71
N ASP A 96 -11.07 -25.42 -11.80
CA ASP A 96 -10.75 -25.74 -10.41
C ASP A 96 -11.98 -25.43 -9.56
N LYS A 97 -12.75 -26.49 -9.31
CA LYS A 97 -13.76 -26.55 -8.24
C LYS A 97 -12.97 -26.59 -6.94
N ASP A 98 -12.84 -25.46 -6.23
CA ASP A 98 -12.83 -25.44 -4.75
C ASP A 98 -12.72 -24.05 -4.12
N PHE A 99 -12.71 -22.95 -4.89
CA PHE A 99 -12.98 -21.61 -4.34
C PHE A 99 -13.83 -20.78 -5.29
N PRO A 100 -14.88 -20.08 -4.81
CA PRO A 100 -15.57 -19.08 -5.63
C PRO A 100 -14.57 -17.96 -5.92
N SER A 101 -13.93 -18.03 -7.07
CA SER A 101 -13.20 -16.91 -7.65
C SER A 101 -14.20 -15.79 -7.88
N THR A 102 -14.32 -14.88 -6.92
CA THR A 102 -15.24 -13.73 -6.91
C THR A 102 -14.89 -12.66 -7.96
N CYS A 103 -13.95 -12.96 -8.85
CA CYS A 103 -13.69 -12.13 -10.00
C CYS A 103 -14.70 -12.47 -11.10
N SER A 104 -15.74 -11.65 -11.15
CA SER A 104 -16.85 -11.69 -12.08
C SER A 104 -16.41 -12.13 -13.48
N LYS A 105 -17.02 -13.20 -13.99
CA LYS A 105 -16.97 -13.66 -15.38
C LYS A 105 -17.58 -12.59 -16.31
N LYS A 106 -16.91 -11.45 -16.53
CA LYS A 106 -17.29 -10.49 -17.56
C LYS A 106 -16.08 -10.02 -18.37
N LYS A 107 -16.08 -10.51 -19.61
CA LYS A 107 -15.35 -10.07 -20.81
C LYS A 107 -13.82 -10.09 -20.72
N ALA A 108 -13.25 -11.13 -21.33
CA ALA A 108 -11.95 -11.09 -21.96
C ALA A 108 -11.86 -9.84 -22.85
N ASP A 109 -10.91 -8.94 -22.55
CA ASP A 109 -10.18 -8.09 -23.50
C ASP A 109 -9.52 -6.84 -22.85
N ARG A 110 -9.52 -6.69 -21.52
CA ARG A 110 -8.59 -5.75 -20.87
C ARG A 110 -7.88 -6.47 -19.74
N LYS A 111 -6.56 -6.28 -19.64
CA LYS A 111 -5.71 -6.68 -18.49
C LYS A 111 -6.56 -6.58 -17.22
N SER A 112 -7.02 -7.71 -16.69
CA SER A 112 -8.07 -7.71 -15.67
C SER A 112 -7.49 -7.11 -14.40
N PHE A 113 -8.07 -6.02 -13.89
CA PHE A 113 -7.66 -5.44 -12.62
C PHE A 113 -8.55 -5.97 -11.50
N CYS A 114 -7.97 -6.28 -10.35
CA CYS A 114 -8.71 -6.53 -9.12
C CYS A 114 -8.52 -5.37 -8.13
N THR A 115 -9.51 -5.11 -7.28
CA THR A 115 -9.42 -4.07 -6.25
C THR A 115 -8.81 -4.66 -5.00
N ILE A 116 -7.70 -4.09 -4.55
CA ILE A 116 -6.98 -4.50 -3.35
C ILE A 116 -7.11 -3.41 -2.29
N HIS A 117 -7.52 -3.80 -1.08
CA HIS A 117 -7.41 -2.96 0.11
C HIS A 117 -6.07 -3.23 0.78
N SER A 118 -5.19 -2.23 0.75
CA SER A 118 -3.87 -2.30 1.37
C SER A 118 -3.90 -1.61 2.72
N THR A 119 -3.51 -2.31 3.77
CA THR A 119 -3.40 -1.76 5.14
C THR A 119 -2.02 -2.06 5.72
N GLY A 120 -1.33 -1.06 6.22
CA GLY A 120 0.06 -1.21 6.66
C GLY A 120 0.64 0.02 7.36
N TYR A 121 1.96 0.04 7.48
CA TYR A 121 2.71 1.12 8.12
C TYR A 121 3.97 1.44 7.32
N LEU A 122 4.29 2.74 7.24
CA LEU A 122 5.57 3.21 6.73
C LEU A 122 6.65 2.98 7.79
N LYS A 123 7.77 2.38 7.40
CA LYS A 123 8.93 2.14 8.26
C LYS A 123 10.16 2.76 7.63
N SER A 124 10.84 3.64 8.36
CA SER A 124 12.18 4.11 8.00
C SER A 124 13.22 3.10 8.44
N TRP A 125 14.22 2.86 7.59
CA TRP A 125 15.48 2.26 8.03
C TRP A 125 16.45 3.40 8.36
N PRO A 126 17.23 3.31 9.45
CA PRO A 126 18.30 4.26 9.67
C PRO A 126 19.23 4.21 8.43
N PRO A 127 19.69 5.37 7.93
CA PRO A 127 20.60 5.39 6.80
C PRO A 127 21.79 4.51 7.17
N THR A 128 21.94 3.41 6.45
CA THR A 128 23.13 2.57 6.60
C THR A 128 24.29 3.49 6.23
N LYS A 129 25.27 3.65 7.13
CA LYS A 129 26.53 4.33 6.84
C LYS A 129 27.28 3.50 5.79
N MET A 130 26.80 3.53 4.55
CA MET A 130 27.57 3.08 3.40
C MET A 130 28.50 4.24 3.11
N GLY A 131 29.70 4.16 3.69
CA GLY A 131 30.76 5.13 3.47
C GLY A 131 31.10 5.17 1.99
N LEU A 132 30.90 6.33 1.39
CA LEU A 132 31.71 6.79 0.27
C LEU A 132 31.74 8.32 0.36
N ASP A 133 32.93 8.80 0.70
CA ASP A 133 33.54 10.11 0.52
C ASP A 133 32.78 11.38 0.94
N GLU A 134 33.41 12.08 1.89
CA GLU A 134 33.18 13.49 2.20
C GLU A 134 33.37 14.35 0.94
N ASP A 135 32.28 14.85 0.37
CA ASP A 135 32.32 16.13 -0.31
C ASP A 135 31.06 16.95 0.05
N ASN A 136 31.30 18.25 0.20
CA ASN A 136 30.46 19.20 0.89
C ASN A 136 29.19 19.50 0.07
N GLU A 137 27.99 19.29 0.66
CA GLU A 137 26.77 20.08 0.41
C GLU A 137 25.77 19.85 1.57
N PRO A 138 25.25 20.89 2.25
CA PRO A 138 24.32 20.74 3.38
C PRO A 138 22.84 20.55 3.00
N ASP A 139 22.51 20.19 1.74
CA ASP A 139 21.12 20.07 1.28
C ASP A 139 20.74 18.70 0.70
N ASN A 140 21.54 17.66 0.94
CA ASN A 140 21.10 16.30 0.68
C ASN A 140 20.44 15.75 1.94
N GLU A 141 19.20 16.18 2.17
CA GLU A 141 18.27 15.62 3.16
C GLU A 141 18.31 14.10 3.05
N GLY A 142 19.10 13.48 3.95
CA GLY A 142 19.45 12.08 3.90
C GLY A 142 18.20 11.27 3.63
N CYS A 143 18.16 10.63 2.45
CA CYS A 143 17.00 9.90 1.99
C CYS A 143 16.77 8.74 2.96
N ASN A 144 15.99 8.99 4.01
CA ASN A 144 15.57 7.97 4.94
C ASN A 144 14.81 6.95 4.10
N LEU A 145 15.46 5.83 3.78
CA LEU A 145 14.87 4.78 2.96
C LEU A 145 13.67 4.24 3.74
N SER A 146 12.49 4.76 3.41
CA SER A 146 11.24 4.37 4.01
C SER A 146 10.54 3.35 3.13
N CYS A 147 10.09 2.25 3.71
CA CYS A 147 9.30 1.24 3.02
C CYS A 147 7.91 1.09 3.66
N LEU A 148 6.90 0.90 2.82
CA LEU A 148 5.57 0.51 3.29
C LEU A 148 5.55 -1.00 3.50
N VAL A 149 5.26 -1.43 4.73
CA VAL A 149 4.95 -2.83 5.04
C VAL A 149 3.43 -2.93 5.18
N ALA A 150 2.78 -3.62 4.25
CA ALA A 150 1.33 -3.70 4.18
C ALA A 150 0.82 -5.09 3.82
N ILE A 151 -0.42 -5.37 4.23
CA ILE A 151 -1.20 -6.54 3.84
C ILE A 151 -2.24 -6.06 2.82
N GLY A 152 -2.22 -6.65 1.62
CA GLY A 152 -3.24 -6.45 0.59
C GLY A 152 -4.31 -7.52 0.69
N ARG A 153 -5.59 -7.13 0.81
CA ARG A 153 -6.74 -8.04 0.76
C ARG A 153 -7.55 -7.78 -0.50
N LEU A 154 -7.99 -8.85 -1.15
CA LEU A 154 -8.90 -8.74 -2.29
C LEU A 154 -10.25 -8.18 -1.80
N HIS A 155 -10.67 -7.07 -2.37
CA HIS A 155 -11.97 -6.46 -2.12
C HIS A 155 -12.92 -6.85 -3.25
N SER A 156 -13.93 -7.66 -2.94
CA SER A 156 -14.98 -8.02 -3.88
C SER A 156 -15.95 -6.84 -4.05
N HIS A 157 -16.16 -6.41 -5.29
CA HIS A 157 -17.28 -5.55 -5.64
C HIS A 157 -18.57 -6.38 -5.61
N VAL A 158 -19.06 -6.72 -4.42
CA VAL A 158 -20.46 -7.15 -4.26
C VAL A 158 -21.25 -5.87 -4.11
N VAL A 159 -21.68 -5.28 -5.22
CA VAL A 159 -22.83 -4.38 -5.17
C VAL A 159 -24.02 -5.30 -4.90
N PRO A 160 -24.72 -5.21 -3.76
CA PRO A 160 -26.04 -5.80 -3.66
C PRO A 160 -26.87 -5.05 -4.70
N GLN A 161 -27.13 -5.66 -5.85
CA GLN A 161 -28.19 -5.13 -6.68
C GLN A 161 -29.47 -5.28 -5.86
N PRO A 162 -30.25 -4.20 -5.65
CA PRO A 162 -31.59 -4.39 -5.14
C PRO A 162 -32.30 -5.30 -6.14
N VAL A 163 -32.60 -6.52 -5.71
CA VAL A 163 -33.58 -7.36 -6.38
C VAL A 163 -34.85 -6.52 -6.42
N ASN A 164 -35.28 -6.10 -7.61
CA ASN A 164 -36.64 -5.62 -7.84
C ASN A 164 -37.57 -6.78 -7.50
N GLY A 165 -37.90 -6.91 -6.22
CA GLY A 165 -38.97 -7.80 -5.77
C GLY A 165 -40.27 -7.18 -6.24
N GLU A 166 -40.91 -7.81 -7.22
CA GLU A 166 -42.31 -7.53 -7.53
C GLU A 166 -43.12 -7.72 -6.24
N ILE A 167 -43.59 -6.61 -5.68
CA ILE A 167 -44.53 -6.62 -4.57
C ILE A 167 -45.86 -7.10 -5.15
N ARG A 168 -46.11 -8.41 -5.10
CA ARG A 168 -47.44 -8.97 -5.36
C ARG A 168 -48.32 -8.71 -4.14
N VAL A 169 -49.13 -7.66 -4.21
CA VAL A 169 -50.25 -7.46 -3.30
C VAL A 169 -51.28 -8.54 -3.60
N LYS A 170 -51.55 -9.44 -2.65
CA LYS A 170 -52.68 -10.37 -2.75
C LYS A 170 -53.95 -9.59 -2.46
N SER A 171 -54.81 -9.50 -3.47
CA SER A 171 -56.24 -9.19 -3.39
C SER A 171 -57.01 -10.37 -2.84
#